data_AF-A0A947VPV4-F1
#
_entry.id   AF-A0A947VPV4-F1
#
_cell.length_a   1.000
_cell.length_b   1.000
_cell.length_c   1.000
_cell.angle_alpha   90.00
_cell.angle_beta   90.00
_cell.angle_gamma   90.00
#
_symmetry.space_group_name_H-M   'P 1'
#
loop_
_entity.id
_entity.type
_entity.pdbx_description
1 polymer ?
#
loop_
_entity_poly.entity_id
_entity_poly.type
_entity_poly.pdbx_seq_one_letter_code
_entity_poly.pdbx_strand_id
1 'polypeptide(L)'
;MKKEYTLIFIVGLFLLAYVLDAVVEPLGVVLSSPYQYINPSIYSQYPFTGASIVIKALGIFLTPLFFLSFMEKQYTAKGLILLIVAGLTQLYGVQELATGAKLLPIEWTVSLALGGAALLAPMIIYFIRGTFSSVSKTIVGPSLDEDPFEEEEQE
;
A
#
# COMPACT_ATOMS: atom_id res chain seq x y z
N MET A 1 13.14 -10.37 -5.85
CA MET A 1 12.90 -10.05 -7.28
C MET A 1 13.63 -8.76 -7.58
N LYS A 2 14.22 -8.62 -8.78
CA LYS A 2 14.77 -7.31 -9.20
C LYS A 2 13.64 -6.28 -9.30
N LYS A 3 13.92 -5.00 -9.02
CA LYS A 3 12.91 -3.94 -8.95
C LYS A 3 12.16 -3.77 -10.28
N GLU A 4 12.83 -4.04 -11.39
CA GLU A 4 12.29 -4.00 -12.74
C GLU A 4 11.14 -5.01 -12.92
N TYR A 5 11.30 -6.23 -12.41
CA TYR A 5 10.24 -7.24 -12.48
C TYR A 5 9.02 -6.85 -11.65
N THR A 6 9.24 -6.25 -10.47
CA THR A 6 8.13 -5.74 -9.65
C THR A 6 7.38 -4.62 -10.37
N LEU A 7 8.09 -3.70 -11.02
CA LEU A 7 7.47 -2.63 -11.79
C LEU A 7 6.68 -3.17 -12.99
N ILE A 8 7.27 -4.07 -13.77
CA ILE A 8 6.59 -4.73 -14.91
C ILE A 8 5.34 -5.44 -14.43
N PHE A 9 5.40 -6.12 -13.28
CA PHE A 9 4.25 -6.78 -12.68
C PHE A 9 3.15 -5.79 -12.30
N ILE A 10 3.48 -4.68 -11.62
CA ILE A 10 2.51 -3.64 -11.23
C ILE A 10 1.85 -3.02 -12.48
N VAL A 11 2.65 -2.66 -13.48
CA VAL A 11 2.12 -2.12 -14.75
C VAL A 11 1.23 -3.15 -15.45
N GLY A 12 1.66 -4.42 -15.46
CA GLY A 12 0.87 -5.53 -16.00
C GLY A 12 -0.48 -5.70 -15.30
N LEU A 13 -0.55 -5.55 -13.97
CA LEU A 13 -1.81 -5.57 -13.22
C LEU A 13 -2.74 -4.44 -13.67
N PHE A 14 -2.24 -3.21 -13.80
CA PHE A 14 -3.07 -2.08 -14.23
C PHE A 14 -3.51 -2.22 -15.70
N LEU A 15 -2.66 -2.72 -16.58
CA LEU A 15 -3.03 -3.00 -17.98
C LEU A 15 -4.08 -4.12 -18.05
N LEU A 16 -3.91 -5.18 -17.28
CA LEU A 16 -4.89 -6.27 -17.22
C LEU A 16 -6.24 -5.77 -16.68
N ALA A 17 -6.24 -4.97 -15.61
CA ALA A 17 -7.43 -4.33 -15.09
C ALA A 17 -8.12 -3.43 -16.13
N TYR A 18 -7.34 -2.64 -16.88
CA TYR A 18 -7.86 -1.78 -17.94
C TYR A 18 -8.53 -2.58 -19.06
N VAL A 19 -7.92 -3.70 -19.48
CA VAL A 19 -8.52 -4.59 -20.49
C VAL A 19 -9.79 -5.26 -19.95
N LEU A 20 -9.79 -5.69 -18.67
CA LEU A 20 -10.98 -6.24 -18.05
C LEU A 20 -12.11 -5.21 -17.98
N ASP A 21 -11.79 -3.96 -17.62
CA ASP A 21 -12.78 -2.87 -17.57
C ASP A 21 -13.51 -2.65 -18.91
N ALA A 22 -12.88 -2.98 -20.04
CA ALA A 22 -13.51 -2.87 -21.36
C ALA A 22 -14.57 -3.95 -21.64
N VAL A 23 -14.56 -5.05 -20.87
CA VAL A 23 -15.46 -6.21 -21.10
C VAL A 23 -16.40 -6.50 -19.93
N VAL A 24 -16.19 -5.88 -18.76
CA VAL A 24 -17.03 -6.10 -17.57
C VAL A 24 -18.22 -5.15 -17.52
N GLU A 25 -19.29 -5.65 -16.90
CA GLU A 25 -20.46 -4.83 -16.59
C GLU A 25 -20.16 -3.90 -15.41
N PRO A 26 -20.50 -2.60 -15.52
CA PRO A 26 -20.34 -1.66 -14.43
C PRO A 26 -21.30 -1.98 -13.28
N LEU A 27 -20.87 -1.67 -12.06
CA LEU A 27 -21.67 -1.85 -10.85
C LEU A 27 -22.88 -0.92 -10.86
N GLY A 28 -24.06 -1.50 -11.08
CA GLY A 28 -25.36 -0.81 -10.97
C GLY A 28 -25.88 -0.69 -9.53
N VAL A 29 -25.09 -1.08 -8.53
CA VAL A 29 -25.50 -1.12 -7.12
C VAL A 29 -25.13 0.16 -6.39
N VAL A 30 -26.05 0.66 -5.55
CA VAL A 30 -25.76 1.75 -4.62
C VAL A 30 -25.10 1.17 -3.37
N LEU A 31 -23.84 1.51 -3.14
CA LEU A 31 -23.07 1.05 -1.99
C LEU A 31 -23.03 2.15 -0.92
N SER A 32 -23.40 1.82 0.31
CA SER A 32 -23.29 2.73 1.47
C SER A 32 -21.85 2.86 1.97
N SER A 33 -21.01 1.85 1.68
CA SER A 33 -19.57 1.89 1.93
C SER A 33 -18.83 1.00 0.91
N PRO A 34 -17.52 1.24 0.67
CA PRO A 34 -16.76 0.44 -0.28
C PRO A 34 -16.70 -1.05 0.12
N TYR A 35 -16.75 -1.32 1.43
CA TYR A 35 -16.65 -2.66 2.01
C TYR A 35 -17.91 -3.50 1.82
N GLN A 36 -19.06 -2.87 1.55
CA GLN A 36 -20.31 -3.57 1.28
C GLN A 36 -20.20 -4.49 0.06
N TYR A 37 -19.30 -4.18 -0.88
CA TYR A 37 -19.05 -5.00 -2.06
C TYR A 37 -18.57 -6.43 -1.73
N ILE A 38 -17.89 -6.62 -0.60
CA ILE A 38 -17.40 -7.95 -0.16
C ILE A 38 -18.55 -8.88 0.26
N ASN A 39 -19.77 -8.35 0.42
CA ASN A 39 -20.93 -9.17 0.71
C ASN A 39 -21.13 -10.21 -0.40
N PRO A 40 -21.18 -11.52 -0.08
CA PRO A 40 -21.36 -12.58 -1.06
C PRO A 40 -22.58 -12.39 -1.96
N SER A 41 -23.63 -11.75 -1.46
CA SER A 41 -24.84 -11.47 -2.25
C SER A 41 -24.60 -10.49 -3.40
N ILE A 42 -23.63 -9.58 -3.28
CA ILE A 42 -23.27 -8.59 -4.31
C ILE A 42 -22.13 -9.14 -5.17
N TYR A 43 -21.05 -9.61 -4.53
CA TYR A 43 -19.86 -10.10 -5.21
C TYR A 43 -20.17 -11.21 -6.23
N SER A 44 -21.04 -12.16 -5.86
CA SER A 44 -21.38 -13.30 -6.72
C SER A 44 -22.21 -12.91 -7.96
N GLN A 45 -22.84 -11.73 -7.97
CA GLN A 45 -23.58 -11.23 -9.14
C GLN A 45 -22.65 -10.64 -10.20
N TYR A 46 -21.46 -10.18 -9.80
CA TYR A 46 -20.52 -9.47 -10.68
C TYR A 46 -19.11 -10.11 -10.62
N PRO A 47 -18.95 -11.38 -11.05
CA PRO A 47 -17.69 -12.11 -10.86
C PRO A 47 -16.52 -11.50 -11.63
N PHE A 48 -16.72 -11.04 -12.87
CA PHE A 48 -15.65 -10.43 -13.66
C PHE A 48 -15.31 -9.01 -13.18
N THR A 49 -16.32 -8.22 -12.79
CA THR A 49 -16.10 -6.92 -12.16
C THR A 49 -15.35 -7.07 -10.84
N GLY A 50 -15.66 -8.12 -10.07
CA GLY A 50 -14.94 -8.48 -8.85
C GLY A 50 -13.48 -8.83 -9.11
N ALA A 51 -13.19 -9.59 -10.16
CA ALA A 51 -11.82 -9.85 -10.58
C ALA A 51 -11.08 -8.55 -10.94
N SER A 52 -11.71 -7.65 -11.71
CA SER A 52 -11.13 -6.33 -12.02
C SER A 52 -10.82 -5.53 -10.75
N ILE A 53 -11.77 -5.48 -9.80
CA ILE A 53 -11.60 -4.80 -8.51
C ILE A 53 -10.41 -5.37 -7.73
N VAL A 54 -10.30 -6.69 -7.64
CA VAL A 54 -9.19 -7.34 -6.93
C VAL A 54 -7.84 -7.04 -7.59
N ILE A 55 -7.76 -7.11 -8.92
CA ILE A 55 -6.53 -6.82 -9.67
C ILE A 55 -6.09 -5.36 -9.45
N LYS A 56 -7.03 -4.41 -9.54
CA LYS A 56 -6.75 -3.00 -9.23
C LYS A 56 -6.30 -2.80 -7.79
N ALA A 57 -7.00 -3.41 -6.83
CA ALA A 57 -6.65 -3.34 -5.42
C ALA A 57 -5.23 -3.87 -5.15
N LEU A 58 -4.83 -4.96 -5.83
CA LEU A 58 -3.47 -5.48 -5.79
C LEU A 58 -2.45 -4.50 -6.38
N GLY A 59 -2.74 -3.90 -7.54
CA GLY A 59 -1.87 -2.87 -8.13
C GLY A 59 -1.71 -1.65 -7.20
N ILE A 60 -2.80 -1.18 -6.61
CA ILE A 60 -2.84 -0.08 -5.64
C ILE A 60 -2.05 -0.43 -4.38
N PHE A 61 -2.20 -1.65 -3.86
CA PHE A 61 -1.45 -2.13 -2.69
C PHE A 61 0.05 -2.21 -2.95
N LEU A 62 0.46 -2.73 -4.10
CA LEU A 62 1.87 -2.93 -4.43
C LEU A 62 2.60 -1.62 -4.78
N THR A 63 1.88 -0.61 -5.30
CA THR A 63 2.49 0.64 -5.78
C THR A 63 3.22 1.41 -4.67
N PRO A 64 2.61 1.74 -3.52
CA PRO A 64 3.33 2.37 -2.41
C PRO A 64 4.48 1.50 -1.90
N LEU A 65 4.29 0.19 -1.81
CA LEU A 65 5.35 -0.72 -1.34
C LEU A 65 6.56 -0.71 -2.28
N PHE A 66 6.34 -0.64 -3.59
CA PHE A 66 7.39 -0.47 -4.58
C PHE A 66 8.15 0.84 -4.38
N PHE A 67 7.46 1.98 -4.22
CA PHE A 67 8.13 3.25 -3.94
C PHE A 67 8.91 3.25 -2.62
N LEU A 68 8.33 2.68 -1.56
CA LEU A 68 9.02 2.55 -0.28
C LEU A 68 10.22 1.58 -0.33
N SER A 69 10.33 0.75 -1.37
CA SER A 69 11.51 -0.11 -1.57
C SER A 69 12.79 0.66 -1.90
N PHE A 70 12.68 1.94 -2.30
CA PHE A 70 13.84 2.81 -2.54
C PHE A 70 14.36 3.49 -1.29
N MET A 71 13.58 3.54 -0.21
CA MET A 71 14.02 4.09 1.08
C MET A 71 14.72 2.99 1.88
N GLU A 72 15.98 3.16 2.25
CA GLU A 72 16.70 2.16 3.03
C GLU A 72 16.60 2.41 4.53
N LYS A 73 16.30 1.35 5.32
CA LYS A 73 16.34 1.31 6.80
C LYS A 73 15.49 2.36 7.56
N GLN A 74 14.69 3.18 6.87
CA GLN A 74 13.79 4.18 7.47
C GLN A 74 12.41 3.58 7.82
N TYR A 75 12.38 2.55 8.65
CA TYR A 75 11.16 1.76 8.89
C TYR A 75 10.00 2.58 9.48
N THR A 76 10.27 3.46 10.45
CA THR A 76 9.23 4.32 11.04
C THR A 76 8.61 5.27 10.01
N ALA A 77 9.43 5.88 9.15
CA ALA A 77 8.95 6.77 8.09
C ALA A 77 8.10 6.00 7.07
N LYS A 78 8.52 4.78 6.67
CA LYS A 78 7.72 3.90 5.81
C LYS A 78 6.36 3.59 6.42
N GLY A 79 6.32 3.27 7.72
CA GLY A 79 5.07 3.02 8.45
C GLY A 79 4.14 4.24 8.42
N LEU A 80 4.67 5.44 8.70
CA LEU A 80 3.90 6.69 8.67
C LEU A 80 3.36 7.01 7.26
N ILE A 81 4.18 6.84 6.22
CA ILE A 81 3.73 7.05 4.84
C ILE A 81 2.58 6.10 4.50
N LEU A 82 2.71 4.80 4.83
CA LEU A 82 1.63 3.85 4.61
C LEU A 82 0.37 4.17 5.40
N LEU A 83 0.50 4.66 6.64
CA LEU A 83 -0.64 5.09 7.45
C LEU A 83 -1.38 6.25 6.77
N ILE A 84 -0.64 7.25 6.28
CA ILE A 84 -1.22 8.40 5.57
C ILE A 84 -1.91 7.94 4.29
N VAL A 85 -1.24 7.14 3.47
CA VAL A 85 -1.81 6.64 2.20
C VAL A 85 -3.06 5.79 2.47
N ALA A 86 -3.01 4.89 3.46
CA ALA A 86 -4.17 4.10 3.86
C ALA A 86 -5.32 5.02 4.32
N GLY A 87 -5.06 5.98 5.21
CA GLY A 87 -6.07 6.94 5.66
C GLY A 87 -6.70 7.74 4.52
N LEU A 88 -5.90 8.27 3.60
CA LEU A 88 -6.37 9.06 2.46
C LEU A 88 -7.25 8.22 1.51
N THR A 89 -6.84 6.99 1.20
CA THR A 89 -7.66 6.09 0.35
C THR A 89 -8.98 5.73 1.01
N GLN A 90 -9.03 5.57 2.34
CA GLN A 90 -10.28 5.35 3.07
C GLN A 90 -11.20 6.57 3.05
N LEU A 91 -10.66 7.75 3.36
CA LEU A 91 -11.41 9.00 3.36
C LEU A 91 -11.97 9.29 1.97
N TYR A 92 -11.15 9.10 0.93
CA TYR A 92 -11.59 9.23 -0.46
C TYR A 92 -12.74 8.27 -0.76
N GLY A 93 -12.59 6.98 -0.44
CA GLY A 93 -13.61 5.97 -0.72
C GLY A 93 -14.96 6.25 -0.05
N VAL A 94 -14.93 6.69 1.20
CA VAL A 94 -16.15 7.07 1.94
C VAL A 94 -16.76 8.35 1.37
N GLN A 95 -15.95 9.38 1.11
CA GLN A 95 -16.43 10.66 0.58
C GLN A 95 -17.07 10.49 -0.79
N GLU A 96 -16.43 9.75 -1.68
CA GLU A 96 -16.90 9.53 -3.05
C GLU A 96 -18.28 8.86 -3.08
N LEU A 97 -18.48 7.83 -2.24
CA LEU A 97 -19.79 7.15 -2.13
C LEU A 97 -20.83 7.98 -1.39
N ALA A 98 -20.44 8.69 -0.31
CA ALA A 98 -21.37 9.46 0.50
C ALA A 98 -21.88 10.72 -0.22
N THR A 99 -21.02 11.36 -1.02
CA THR A 99 -21.38 12.58 -1.77
C THR A 99 -21.99 12.27 -3.13
N GLY A 100 -21.82 11.06 -3.65
CA GLY A 100 -22.23 10.70 -5.00
C GLY A 100 -21.54 11.52 -6.08
N ALA A 101 -20.34 12.06 -5.78
CA ALA A 101 -19.60 12.94 -6.68
C ALA A 101 -19.22 12.27 -8.01
N LYS A 102 -19.12 10.92 -8.03
CA LYS A 102 -18.85 10.10 -9.23
C LYS A 102 -17.65 10.60 -10.04
N LEU A 103 -16.61 11.08 -9.36
CA LEU A 103 -15.31 11.42 -9.93
C LEU A 103 -14.64 10.17 -10.53
N LEU A 104 -14.80 9.01 -9.88
CA LEU A 104 -14.32 7.73 -10.40
C LEU A 104 -15.47 6.70 -10.49
N PRO A 105 -15.37 5.73 -11.41
CA PRO A 105 -16.24 4.57 -11.40
C PRO A 105 -16.19 3.86 -10.04
N ILE A 106 -17.32 3.32 -9.59
CA ILE A 106 -17.48 2.71 -8.26
C ILE A 106 -16.44 1.61 -8.03
N GLU A 107 -16.08 0.86 -9.07
CA GLU A 107 -15.06 -0.19 -9.05
C GLU A 107 -13.70 0.34 -8.61
N TRP A 108 -13.30 1.54 -9.08
CA TRP A 108 -12.05 2.18 -8.68
C TRP A 108 -12.10 2.63 -7.23
N THR A 109 -13.23 3.18 -6.79
CA THR A 109 -13.47 3.58 -5.40
C THR A 109 -13.38 2.39 -4.44
N VAL A 110 -14.00 1.26 -4.79
CA VAL A 110 -13.89 0.00 -4.05
C VAL A 110 -12.45 -0.51 -4.06
N SER A 111 -11.79 -0.51 -5.21
CA SER A 111 -10.40 -0.99 -5.34
C SER A 111 -9.42 -0.17 -4.49
N LEU A 112 -9.58 1.16 -4.47
CA LEU A 112 -8.78 2.07 -3.63
C LEU A 112 -8.98 1.78 -2.15
N ALA A 113 -10.24 1.60 -1.71
CA ALA A 113 -10.54 1.29 -0.33
C ALA A 113 -9.96 -0.07 0.08
N LEU A 114 -10.10 -1.12 -0.73
CA LEU A 114 -9.57 -2.45 -0.42
C LEU A 114 -8.04 -2.49 -0.44
N GLY A 115 -7.42 -1.98 -1.51
CA GLY A 115 -5.97 -1.92 -1.64
C GLY A 115 -5.33 -1.05 -0.57
N GLY A 116 -5.96 0.08 -0.25
CA GLY A 116 -5.55 0.98 0.82
C GLY A 116 -5.67 0.38 2.21
N ALA A 117 -6.77 -0.34 2.50
CA ALA A 117 -6.93 -1.05 3.76
C ALA A 117 -5.86 -2.15 3.92
N ALA A 118 -5.52 -2.85 2.84
CA ALA A 118 -4.46 -3.86 2.86
C ALA A 118 -3.08 -3.28 3.23
N LEU A 119 -2.81 -1.99 2.96
CA LEU A 119 -1.55 -1.31 3.36
C LEU A 119 -1.38 -1.23 4.88
N LEU A 120 -2.44 -1.40 5.68
CA LEU A 120 -2.35 -1.40 7.13
C LEU A 120 -1.49 -2.57 7.64
N ALA A 121 -1.50 -3.72 6.96
CA ALA A 121 -0.68 -4.87 7.34
C ALA A 121 0.84 -4.60 7.23
N PRO A 122 1.39 -4.18 6.08
CA PRO A 122 2.80 -3.81 6.00
C PRO A 122 3.15 -2.55 6.82
N MET A 123 2.20 -1.65 7.05
CA MET A 123 2.39 -0.51 7.97
C MET A 123 2.73 -1.00 9.39
N ILE A 124 1.97 -1.94 9.93
CA ILE A 124 2.23 -2.53 11.25
C ILE A 124 3.62 -3.19 11.28
N ILE A 125 3.97 -3.96 10.25
CA ILE A 125 5.29 -4.61 10.13
C ILE A 125 6.42 -3.57 10.16
N TYR A 126 6.26 -2.45 9.44
CA TYR A 126 7.28 -1.39 9.44
C TYR A 126 7.42 -0.70 10.78
N PHE A 127 6.33 -0.47 11.52
CA PHE A 127 6.43 0.07 12.89
C PHE A 127 7.15 -0.88 13.82
N ILE A 128 6.82 -2.18 13.79
CA ILE A 128 7.51 -3.20 14.59
C ILE A 128 9.01 -3.17 14.32
N ARG A 129 9.41 -3.18 13.03
CA ARG A 129 10.84 -3.13 12.64
C ARG A 129 11.51 -1.81 13.05
N GLY A 130 10.78 -0.69 12.97
CA GLY A 130 11.25 0.62 13.44
C GLY A 130 11.62 0.58 14.91
N THR A 131 10.73 0.09 15.76
CA THR A 131 10.96 -0.02 17.21
C THR A 131 12.19 -0.88 17.52
N PHE A 132 12.32 -2.08 16.93
CA PHE A 132 13.49 -2.93 17.15
C PHE A 132 14.80 -2.31 16.64
N SER A 133 14.77 -1.60 15.50
CA SER A 133 15.97 -0.95 14.97
C SER A 133 16.46 0.19 15.86
N SER A 134 15.56 0.95 16.47
CA SER A 134 15.92 2.02 17.41
C SER A 134 16.52 1.46 18.70
N VAL A 135 15.93 0.40 19.27
CA VAL A 135 16.43 -0.24 20.49
C VAL A 135 17.83 -0.84 20.29
N SER A 136 18.08 -1.48 19.14
CA SER A 136 19.42 -2.04 18.84
C SER A 136 20.51 -0.97 18.81
N LYS A 137 20.21 0.24 18.33
CA LYS A 137 21.14 1.38 18.31
C LYS A 137 21.37 2.01 19.68
N THR A 138 20.43 1.85 20.61
CA THR A 138 20.58 2.36 21.98
C THR A 138 21.30 1.36 22.88
N ILE A 139 21.18 0.05 22.61
CA ILE A 139 21.85 -1.01 23.39
C ILE A 139 23.30 -1.23 22.92
N VAL A 140 23.54 -1.17 21.61
CA VAL A 140 24.90 -1.07 21.06
C VAL A 140 25.28 0.41 21.18
N GLY A 141 25.84 0.80 22.33
CA GLY A 141 26.36 2.15 22.58
C GLY A 141 27.36 2.59 21.50
N PRO A 142 27.79 3.86 21.49
CA PRO A 142 28.77 4.35 20.52
C PRO A 142 29.93 3.36 20.45
N SER A 143 30.15 2.83 19.24
CA SER A 143 31.24 1.89 18.99
C SER A 143 32.52 2.50 19.55
N LEU A 144 33.20 1.73 20.39
CA LEU A 144 34.55 1.97 20.88
C LEU A 144 35.55 1.84 19.71
N ASP A 145 35.33 2.57 18.62
CA ASP A 145 36.25 2.72 17.49
C ASP A 145 36.94 4.09 17.50
N GLU A 146 36.74 4.89 18.55
CA GLU A 146 37.71 5.93 18.92
C GLU A 146 38.68 5.27 19.91
N ASP A 147 39.70 4.61 19.37
CA ASP A 147 40.84 4.13 20.14
C ASP A 147 41.58 5.36 20.69
N PRO A 148 41.61 5.63 22.01
CA PRO A 148 42.20 6.84 22.58
C PRO A 148 43.74 6.76 22.62
N PHE A 149 44.34 5.79 21.91
CA PHE A 149 45.78 5.53 21.87
C PHE A 149 46.43 5.94 20.53
N GLU A 150 45.74 6.64 19.63
CA GLU A 150 46.41 7.43 18.58
C GLU A 150 46.90 8.79 19.11
N GLU A 151 47.46 8.80 20.32
CA GLU A 151 48.41 9.86 20.73
C GLU A 151 49.82 9.32 20.51
N GLU A 152 50.57 10.09 19.70
CA GLU A 152 52.03 10.18 19.70
C GLU A 152 52.82 8.96 19.22
N GLU A 153 53.15 8.93 17.93
CA GLU A 153 54.39 8.40 17.32
C GLU A 153 54.22 8.51 15.78
N GLN A 154 55.02 9.19 14.97
CA GLN A 154 56.46 9.45 14.93
C GLN A 154 56.78 10.63 13.98
N GLU A 155 57.75 11.45 14.41
CA GLU A 155 58.80 12.22 13.68
C GLU A 155 58.48 13.01 12.40
#